data_AF-R0CUG6-F1
#
_entry.id   AF-R0CUG6-F1
#
_cell.length_a   1.000
_cell.length_b   1.000
_cell.length_c   1.000
_cell.angle_alpha   90.00
_cell.angle_beta   90.00
_cell.angle_gamma   90.00
#
_symmetry.space_group_name_H-M   'P 1'
#
loop_
_entity.id
_entity.type
_entity.pdbx_description
1 polymer ?
#
loop_
_entity_poly.entity_id
_entity_poly.type
_entity_poly.pdbx_seq_one_letter_code
_entity_poly.pdbx_strand_id
1 'polypeptide(L)'
;MNMTLKFQAMICAVVILAGFIASLYLETDIFYNLAWALTGLIFFINPVYPESITCLEGKKARRGIRIAAAIIILIGYTHGFGV
;
A
#
# COMPACT_ATOMS: atom_id res chain seq x y z
N MET A 1 12.80 -13.78 5.97
CA MET A 1 13.20 -12.40 6.31
C MET A 1 12.00 -11.73 6.96
N ASN A 2 12.06 -11.36 8.24
CA ASN A 2 10.95 -10.63 8.87
C ASN A 2 10.91 -9.23 8.28
N MET A 3 9.89 -8.93 7.45
CA MET A 3 9.70 -7.60 6.90
C MET A 3 9.30 -6.64 8.03
N THR A 4 10.11 -5.61 8.25
CA THR A 4 9.78 -4.54 9.19
C THR A 4 8.88 -3.50 8.53
N LEU A 5 8.10 -2.76 9.32
CA LEU A 5 7.24 -1.68 8.81
C LEU A 5 8.04 -0.67 7.97
N LYS A 6 9.24 -0.31 8.43
CA LYS A 6 10.13 0.62 7.74
C LYS A 6 10.54 0.11 6.36
N PHE A 7 10.91 -1.16 6.27
CA PHE A 7 11.34 -1.76 5.01
C PHE A 7 10.18 -1.88 4.00
N GLN A 8 9.01 -2.33 4.46
CA GLN A 8 7.83 -2.43 3.60
C GLN A 8 7.37 -1.04 3.13
N ALA A 9 7.38 -0.04 4.00
CA ALA A 9 7.05 1.35 3.63
C ALA A 9 8.02 1.90 2.58
N MET A 10 9.32 1.59 2.69
CA MET A 10 10.32 1.98 1.69
C MET A 10 10.03 1.33 0.32
N ILE A 11 9.71 0.04 0.29
CA ILE A 11 9.31 -0.65 -0.95
C ILE A 11 8.08 0.02 -1.57
N CYS A 12 7.04 0.29 -0.77
CA CYS A 12 5.82 0.93 -1.25
C CYS A 12 6.10 2.34 -1.79
N ALA A 13 6.95 3.12 -1.12
CA ALA A 13 7.35 4.44 -1.59
C ALA A 13 8.05 4.37 -2.96
N VAL A 14 8.95 3.42 -3.17
CA VAL A 14 9.61 3.22 -4.46
C VAL A 14 8.60 2.83 -5.55
N VAL A 15 7.67 1.92 -5.25
CA VAL A 15 6.61 1.50 -6.19
C VAL A 15 5.71 2.68 -6.58
N ILE A 16 5.28 3.49 -5.62
CA ILE A 16 4.44 4.67 -5.86
C ILE A 16 5.19 5.71 -6.70
N LEU A 17 6.45 6.00 -6.37
CA LEU A 17 7.27 6.95 -7.14
C LEU A 17 7.49 6.48 -8.58
N ALA A 18 7.77 5.20 -8.79
CA ALA A 18 7.93 4.64 -10.12
C ALA A 18 6.62 4.71 -10.93
N GLY A 19 5.49 4.35 -10.32
CA GLY A 19 4.18 4.45 -10.96
C GLY A 19 3.79 5.90 -11.29
N PHE A 20 4.13 6.84 -10.41
CA PHE A 20 3.91 8.27 -10.64
C PHE A 20 4.73 8.81 -11.81
N ILE A 21 6.04 8.52 -11.85
CA ILE A 21 6.92 8.96 -12.94
C ILE A 21 6.46 8.35 -14.28
N ALA A 22 6.11 7.07 -14.30
CA ALA A 22 5.57 6.41 -15.49
C ALA A 22 4.25 7.03 -15.96
N SER A 23 3.38 7.38 -15.01
CA SER A 23 2.09 8.04 -15.27
C SER A 23 2.28 9.41 -15.92
N LEU A 24 3.22 10.22 -15.42
CA LEU A 24 3.57 11.51 -16.01
C LEU A 24 4.18 11.38 -17.42
N TYR A 25 5.08 10.41 -17.61
CA TYR A 25 5.77 10.23 -18.89
C TYR A 25 4.83 9.72 -20.00
N LEU A 26 3.84 8.89 -19.64
CA LEU A 26 2.90 8.27 -20.58
C LEU A 26 1.55 8.98 -20.65
N GLU A 27 1.41 10.12 -19.94
CA GLU A 27 0.19 10.93 -19.88
C GLU A 27 -1.07 10.10 -19.55
N THR A 28 -0.91 9.13 -18.64
CA THR A 28 -2.00 8.24 -18.22
C THR A 28 -1.91 7.95 -16.73
N ASP A 29 -3.04 8.03 -16.04
CA ASP A 29 -3.20 7.80 -14.60
C ASP A 29 -3.14 6.31 -14.21
N ILE A 30 -3.21 5.40 -15.19
CA ILE A 30 -3.27 3.94 -14.98
C ILE A 30 -2.08 3.45 -14.14
N PHE A 31 -0.86 3.91 -14.41
CA PHE A 31 0.33 3.44 -13.71
C PHE A 31 0.37 3.87 -12.24
N TYR A 32 -0.11 5.08 -11.94
CA TYR A 32 -0.16 5.57 -10.57
C TYR A 32 -1.24 4.85 -9.77
N ASN A 33 -2.42 4.66 -10.37
CA ASN A 33 -3.50 3.86 -9.81
C ASN A 33 -3.07 2.41 -9.52
N LEU A 34 -2.36 1.79 -10.46
CA LEU A 34 -1.82 0.44 -10.29
C LEU A 34 -0.80 0.38 -9.14
N ALA A 35 0.08 1.38 -9.02
CA ALA A 35 1.06 1.44 -7.94
C ALA A 35 0.42 1.56 -6.55
N TRP A 36 -0.68 2.31 -6.44
CA TRP A 36 -1.48 2.34 -5.21
C TRP A 36 -2.19 1.03 -4.93
N ALA A 37 -2.77 0.39 -5.95
CA ALA A 37 -3.39 -0.93 -5.80
C ALA A 37 -2.39 -1.99 -5.32
N LEU A 38 -1.16 -1.98 -5.88
CA LEU A 38 -0.07 -2.86 -5.45
C LEU A 38 0.37 -2.57 -4.01
N THR A 39 0.47 -1.29 -3.63
CA THR A 39 0.76 -0.90 -2.24
C THR A 39 -0.30 -1.45 -1.28
N GLY A 40 -1.58 -1.30 -1.63
CA GLY A 40 -2.67 -1.89 -0.86
C GLY A 40 -2.53 -3.41 -0.76
N LEU A 41 -2.24 -4.10 -1.85
CA LEU A 41 -2.06 -5.56 -1.86
C LEU A 41 -0.92 -6.01 -0.93
N ILE A 42 0.21 -5.29 -0.93
CA ILE A 42 1.36 -5.57 -0.06
C ILE A 42 0.94 -5.51 1.42
N PHE A 43 0.21 -4.47 1.83
CA PHE A 43 -0.28 -4.33 3.21
C PHE A 43 -1.42 -5.29 3.55
N PHE A 44 -2.21 -5.73 2.58
CA PHE A 44 -3.25 -6.73 2.78
C PHE A 44 -2.66 -8.11 3.12
N ILE A 45 -1.67 -8.54 2.34
CA ILE A 45 -0.97 -9.82 2.53
C ILE A 45 -0.11 -9.78 3.79
N ASN A 46 0.76 -8.76 3.89
CA ASN A 46 1.65 -8.56 5.03
C ASN A 46 1.30 -7.26 5.78
N PRO A 47 0.29 -7.30 6.66
CA PRO A 47 -0.05 -6.17 7.51
C PRO A 47 1.02 -6.00 8.59
N VAL A 48 1.97 -5.09 8.36
CA VAL A 48 3.01 -4.71 9.33
C VAL A 48 2.53 -3.53 10.17
N TYR A 49 2.81 -3.61 11.46
CA TYR A 49 2.50 -2.58 12.46
C TYR A 49 3.67 -2.47 13.45
N PRO A 50 3.76 -1.36 14.23
CA PRO A 50 4.83 -1.18 15.21
C PRO A 50 4.89 -2.34 16.21
N GLU A 51 6.12 -2.77 16.54
CA GLU A 51 6.36 -3.88 17.48
C GLU A 51 5.98 -3.54 18.92
N SER A 52 5.82 -2.26 19.25
CA SER A 52 5.41 -1.79 20.58
C SER A 52 3.93 -2.05 20.94
N ILE A 53 3.14 -2.61 20.01
CA ILE A 53 1.72 -2.85 20.21
C ILE A 53 1.48 -4.16 20.97
N THR A 54 0.62 -4.13 22.00
CA THR A 54 0.26 -5.31 22.79
C THR A 54 -0.45 -6.38 21.95
N CYS A 55 -0.41 -7.66 22.34
CA CYS A 55 -0.97 -8.78 21.54
C CYS A 55 -2.46 -8.61 21.16
N LEU A 56 -3.29 -8.12 22.10
CA LEU A 56 -4.72 -7.86 21.90
C LEU A 56 -4.96 -6.72 20.89
N GLU A 57 -4.18 -5.66 20.97
CA GLU A 57 -4.21 -4.54 20.03
C GLU A 57 -3.60 -4.94 18.68
N GLY A 58 -2.60 -5.82 18.67
CA GLY A 58 -1.96 -6.32 17.45
C GLY A 58 -2.93 -7.07 16.54
N LYS A 59 -3.85 -7.86 17.10
CA LYS A 59 -4.92 -8.50 16.31
C LYS A 59 -5.89 -7.49 15.70
N LYS A 60 -6.25 -6.44 16.46
CA LYS A 60 -7.13 -5.36 15.98
C LYS A 60 -6.43 -4.51 14.90
N ALA A 61 -5.17 -4.13 15.15
CA ALA A 61 -4.33 -3.39 14.21
C ALA A 61 -4.16 -4.16 12.89
N ARG A 62 -3.87 -5.46 12.97
CA ARG A 62 -3.76 -6.33 11.79
C ARG A 62 -5.03 -6.32 10.93
N ARG A 63 -6.21 -6.40 11.57
CA ARG A 63 -7.50 -6.31 10.86
C ARG A 63 -7.72 -4.93 10.28
N GLY A 64 -7.47 -3.86 11.04
CA GLY A 64 -7.61 -2.49 10.58
C GLY A 64 -6.75 -2.19 9.35
N ILE A 65 -5.49 -2.63 9.36
CA ILE A 65 -4.58 -2.47 8.22
C ILE A 65 -5.10 -3.21 6.99
N ARG A 66 -5.60 -4.44 7.15
CA ARG A 66 -6.19 -5.18 6.01
C ARG A 66 -7.42 -4.49 5.43
N ILE A 67 -8.26 -3.90 6.26
CA ILE A 67 -9.44 -3.16 5.80
C ILE A 67 -9.00 -1.90 5.03
N ALA A 68 -8.08 -1.11 5.60
CA ALA A 68 -7.53 0.07 4.93
C ALA A 68 -6.85 -0.31 3.60
N ALA A 69 -6.07 -1.39 3.59
CA ALA A 69 -5.43 -1.94 2.41
C ALA A 69 -6.45 -2.33 1.33
N ALA A 70 -7.54 -3.02 1.71
CA ALA A 70 -8.61 -3.38 0.77
C ALA A 70 -9.26 -2.14 0.14
N ILE A 71 -9.48 -1.08 0.93
CA ILE A 71 -10.01 0.19 0.41
C ILE A 71 -9.04 0.81 -0.60
N ILE A 72 -7.73 0.85 -0.31
CA ILE A 72 -6.72 1.37 -1.24
C ILE A 72 -6.69 0.57 -2.54
N ILE A 73 -6.79 -0.76 -2.47
CA ILE A 73 -6.88 -1.63 -3.65
C ILE A 73 -8.09 -1.24 -4.51
N LEU A 74 -9.26 -1.07 -3.88
CA LEU A 74 -10.49 -0.71 -4.58
C LEU A 74 -10.35 0.66 -5.27
N ILE A 75 -9.85 1.67 -4.56
CA ILE A 75 -9.67 3.01 -5.12
C ILE A 75 -8.70 2.97 -6.32
N GLY A 76 -7.56 2.29 -6.19
CA GLY A 76 -6.61 2.14 -7.29
C GLY A 76 -7.20 1.37 -8.48
N TYR A 77 -7.97 0.31 -8.21
CA TYR A 77 -8.64 -0.45 -9.27
C TYR A 77 -9.70 0.36 -10.03
N THR A 78 -10.42 1.26 -9.34
CA THR A 78 -11.44 2.11 -9.95
C THR A 78 -10.89 3.40 -10.57
N HIS A 79 -9.56 3.50 -10.74
CA HIS A 79 -8.88 4.73 -11.19
C HIS A 79 -9.17 5.97 -10.33
N GLY A 80 -9.35 5.79 -9.03
CA GLY A 80 -9.70 6.87 -8.11
C GLY A 80 -8.53 7.77 -7.72
N PHE A 81 -7.29 7.35 -7.98
CA PHE A 81 -6.09 8.15 -7.77
C PHE A 81 -5.66 8.79 -9.11
N GLY A 82 -6.22 9.96 -9.43
CA GLY A 82 -5.78 10.75 -10.58
C GLY A 82 -4.40 11.39 -10.34
N VAL A 83 -3.62 11.55 -11.41
CA VAL A 83 -2.32 12.25 -11.47
C VAL A 83 -2.22 13.06 -12.74
#